data_AF-A0A941G7M8-F1
#
_entry.id   AF-A0A941G7M8-F1
#
_cell.length_a   1.000
_cell.length_b   1.000
_cell.length_c   1.000
_cell.angle_alpha   90.00
_cell.angle_beta   90.00
_cell.angle_gamma   90.00
#
_symmetry.space_group_name_H-M   'P 1'
#
loop_
_entity.id
_entity.type
_entity.pdbx_description
1 polymer ?
#
loop_
_entity_poly.entity_id
_entity_poly.type
_entity_poly.pdbx_seq_one_letter_code
_entity_poly.pdbx_strand_id
1 'polypeptide(L)'
;EPASLPALREVGSHTLGPSFAGDVVGNAAALDVYKFLKIEVDGISLLAALVADDANARQALDADAEQAGKLRDAFVALTQPRAGQPGSHIRAKQLYWLTDSDACADEGYELLAPLHATSLAHAVHAQLQEYRFGDANKVARQARRDGKWHDGVFQDYQGLAVQKLGGTKPQNISQLNSERGGVNYLLASLPPVWRPSKLRLPVHARSVFEKL
;
A
#
# COMPACT_ATOMS: atom_id res chain seq x y z
N GLU A 1 9.15 -12.46 2.18
CA GLU A 1 9.24 -10.98 2.17
C GLU A 1 9.44 -10.49 0.74
N PRO A 2 9.20 -9.22 0.38
CA PRO A 2 9.43 -8.72 -0.97
C PRO A 2 10.83 -9.02 -1.51
N ALA A 3 11.86 -8.89 -0.67
CA ALA A 3 13.26 -9.15 -1.03
C ALA A 3 13.56 -10.62 -1.38
N SER A 4 12.69 -11.56 -0.98
CA SER A 4 12.86 -12.99 -1.29
C SER A 4 12.08 -13.44 -2.53
N LEU A 5 11.41 -12.53 -3.22
CA LEU A 5 10.60 -12.82 -4.40
C LEU A 5 11.39 -12.60 -5.70
N PRO A 6 11.07 -13.33 -6.78
CA PRO A 6 11.72 -13.12 -8.08
C PRO A 6 11.44 -11.71 -8.61
N ALA A 7 12.42 -11.15 -9.33
CA ALA A 7 12.23 -9.93 -10.07
C ALA A 7 11.33 -10.18 -11.27
N LEU A 8 10.22 -9.44 -11.35
CA LEU A 8 9.30 -9.48 -12.48
C LEU A 8 9.39 -8.18 -13.28
N ARG A 9 8.88 -8.19 -14.51
CA ARG A 9 8.79 -6.98 -15.33
C ARG A 9 7.64 -6.08 -14.88
N GLU A 10 6.59 -6.71 -14.35
CA GLU A 10 5.41 -6.07 -13.80
C GLU A 10 5.70 -5.44 -12.44
N VAL A 11 5.03 -4.34 -12.13
CA VAL A 11 5.16 -3.69 -10.81
C VAL A 11 4.19 -4.32 -9.83
N GLY A 12 4.71 -4.78 -8.69
CA GLY A 12 3.92 -5.33 -7.59
C GLY A 12 4.60 -5.13 -6.24
N SER A 13 4.04 -5.75 -5.19
CA SER A 13 4.57 -5.64 -3.82
C SER A 13 6.00 -6.19 -3.67
N HIS A 14 6.46 -7.06 -4.57
CA HIS A 14 7.83 -7.57 -4.61
C HIS A 14 8.88 -6.46 -4.85
N THR A 15 8.48 -5.33 -5.47
CA THR A 15 9.40 -4.21 -5.76
C THR A 15 9.76 -3.36 -4.53
N LEU A 16 9.08 -3.55 -3.40
CA LEU A 16 9.32 -2.76 -2.18
C LEU A 16 10.67 -3.06 -1.50
N GLY A 17 11.28 -4.21 -1.82
CA GLY A 17 12.58 -4.60 -1.28
C GLY A 17 12.60 -4.63 0.27
N PRO A 18 13.71 -4.19 0.90
CA PRO A 18 13.85 -4.21 2.37
C PRO A 18 13.06 -3.09 3.07
N SER A 19 12.63 -2.05 2.36
CA SER A 19 11.95 -0.88 2.93
C SER A 19 10.44 -1.04 3.06
N PHE A 20 9.92 -2.28 3.02
CA PHE A 20 8.48 -2.51 3.07
C PHE A 20 7.95 -2.34 4.50
N ALA A 21 6.80 -1.68 4.63
CA ALA A 21 6.09 -1.60 5.91
C ALA A 21 5.24 -2.87 6.09
N GLY A 22 5.56 -3.68 7.09
CA GLY A 22 4.69 -4.76 7.56
C GLY A 22 3.38 -4.19 8.12
N ASP A 23 2.26 -4.82 7.77
CA ASP A 23 0.95 -4.46 8.33
C ASP A 23 0.52 -5.51 9.35
N VAL A 24 -0.09 -5.07 10.42
CA VAL A 24 -0.60 -5.94 11.49
C VAL A 24 -2.10 -5.83 11.56
N VAL A 25 -2.74 -6.99 11.62
CA VAL A 25 -4.18 -7.16 11.73
C VAL A 25 -4.48 -7.79 13.07
N GLY A 26 -5.32 -7.14 13.87
CA GLY A 26 -5.66 -7.61 15.21
C GLY A 26 -6.71 -6.75 15.87
N ASN A 27 -7.13 -7.14 17.07
CA ASN A 27 -7.96 -6.30 17.92
C ASN A 27 -7.19 -5.00 18.26
N ALA A 28 -7.88 -3.89 18.49
CA ALA A 28 -7.25 -2.58 18.70
C ALA A 28 -6.18 -2.60 19.82
N ALA A 29 -6.39 -3.37 20.89
CA ALA A 29 -5.41 -3.54 21.97
C ALA A 29 -4.09 -4.21 21.51
N ALA A 30 -4.13 -5.06 20.48
CA ALA A 30 -2.94 -5.69 19.92
C ALA A 30 -2.13 -4.71 19.03
N LEU A 31 -2.76 -3.65 18.52
CA LEU A 31 -2.07 -2.63 17.73
C LEU A 31 -1.10 -1.81 18.58
N ASP A 32 -1.44 -1.55 19.84
CA ASP A 32 -0.56 -0.80 20.75
C ASP A 32 0.69 -1.60 21.12
N VAL A 33 0.56 -2.93 21.26
CA VAL A 33 1.70 -3.83 21.42
C VAL A 33 2.61 -3.79 20.19
N TYR A 34 2.04 -3.78 18.99
CA TYR A 34 2.86 -3.69 17.77
C TYR A 34 3.58 -2.35 17.63
N LYS A 35 2.93 -1.23 17.99
CA LYS A 35 3.60 0.07 18.02
C LYS A 35 4.82 0.07 18.95
N PHE A 36 4.70 -0.57 20.12
CA PHE A 36 5.82 -0.77 21.04
C PHE A 36 6.95 -1.57 20.38
N LEU A 37 6.62 -2.68 19.71
CA LEU A 37 7.61 -3.51 19.02
C LEU A 37 8.29 -2.82 17.81
N LYS A 38 7.67 -1.78 17.26
CA LYS A 38 8.20 -0.98 16.14
C LYS A 38 9.10 0.19 16.60
N ILE A 39 9.29 0.39 17.91
CA ILE A 39 10.22 1.42 18.39
C ILE A 39 11.62 1.11 17.87
N GLU A 40 12.27 2.10 17.28
CA GLU A 40 13.62 1.97 16.73
C GLU A 40 14.65 2.60 17.67
N VAL A 41 15.75 1.89 17.88
CA VAL A 41 16.96 2.38 18.55
C VAL A 41 18.12 2.10 17.60
N ASP A 42 18.91 3.12 17.27
CA ASP A 42 20.03 3.03 16.31
C ASP A 42 19.64 2.41 14.94
N GLY A 43 18.41 2.66 14.49
CA GLY A 43 17.89 2.17 13.21
C GLY A 43 17.48 0.69 13.21
N ILE A 44 17.47 0.03 14.38
CA ILE A 44 16.98 -1.34 14.54
C ILE A 44 15.68 -1.29 15.35
N SER A 45 14.61 -1.88 14.82
CA SER A 45 13.36 -2.01 15.58
C SER A 45 13.52 -3.01 16.72
N LEU A 46 12.84 -2.77 17.84
CA LEU A 46 12.80 -3.70 18.97
C LEU A 46 12.41 -5.10 18.53
N LEU A 47 11.43 -5.24 17.63
CA LEU A 47 11.06 -6.52 17.04
C LEU A 47 12.23 -7.20 16.33
N ALA A 48 12.96 -6.48 15.47
CA ALA A 48 14.10 -7.04 14.75
C ALA A 48 15.20 -7.51 15.70
N ALA A 49 15.47 -6.74 16.76
CA ALA A 49 16.41 -7.11 17.81
C ALA A 49 15.96 -8.37 18.57
N LEU A 50 14.66 -8.48 18.90
CA LEU A 50 14.09 -9.67 19.57
C LEU A 50 14.11 -10.91 18.68
N VAL A 51 13.85 -10.76 17.38
CA VAL A 51 13.97 -11.85 16.38
C VAL A 51 15.41 -12.33 16.26
N ALA A 52 16.37 -11.40 16.25
CA ALA A 52 17.81 -11.69 16.23
C ALA A 52 18.37 -12.26 17.55
N ASP A 53 17.52 -12.41 18.58
CA ASP A 53 17.89 -12.85 19.93
C ASP A 53 18.97 -11.95 20.58
N ASP A 54 18.89 -10.64 20.33
CA ASP A 54 19.83 -9.67 20.88
C ASP A 54 19.79 -9.64 22.43
N ALA A 55 20.97 -9.74 23.05
CA ALA A 55 21.10 -9.83 24.49
C ALA A 55 20.64 -8.56 25.21
N ASN A 56 20.90 -7.38 24.65
CA ASN A 56 20.49 -6.10 25.23
C ASN A 56 18.97 -5.94 25.14
N ALA A 57 18.37 -6.33 24.01
CA ALA A 57 16.93 -6.29 23.84
C ALA A 57 16.21 -7.21 24.85
N ARG A 58 16.75 -8.41 25.12
CA ARG A 58 16.20 -9.32 26.15
C ARG A 58 16.35 -8.75 27.55
N GLN A 59 17.53 -8.26 27.90
CA GLN A 59 17.77 -7.65 29.21
C GLN A 59 16.89 -6.41 29.45
N ALA A 60 16.51 -5.70 28.39
CA ALA A 60 15.59 -4.57 28.48
C ALA A 60 14.14 -4.98 28.76
N LEU A 61 13.73 -6.22 28.49
CA LEU A 61 12.37 -6.71 28.74
C LEU A 61 12.13 -7.01 30.22
N ASP A 62 13.06 -7.71 30.86
CA ASP A 62 12.99 -8.07 32.28
C ASP A 62 14.40 -8.33 32.84
N ALA A 63 14.58 -8.11 34.15
CA ALA A 63 15.81 -8.44 34.86
C ALA A 63 16.00 -9.95 35.05
N ASP A 64 14.90 -10.71 35.08
CA ASP A 64 14.94 -12.18 35.09
C ASP A 64 15.04 -12.73 33.66
N ALA A 65 16.13 -13.45 33.37
CA ALA A 65 16.40 -14.03 32.06
C ALA A 65 15.33 -15.03 31.59
N GLU A 66 14.67 -15.74 32.52
CA GLU A 66 13.63 -16.71 32.17
C GLU A 66 12.33 -15.99 31.74
N GLN A 67 11.95 -14.94 32.45
CA GLN A 67 10.80 -14.10 32.09
C GLN A 67 11.06 -13.32 30.80
N ALA A 68 12.26 -12.75 30.64
CA ALA A 68 12.67 -12.09 29.41
C ALA A 68 12.58 -13.03 28.20
N GLY A 69 12.98 -14.29 28.35
CA GLY A 69 12.84 -15.31 27.31
C GLY A 69 11.38 -15.56 26.93
N LYS A 70 10.51 -15.77 27.92
CA LYS A 70 9.06 -15.97 27.69
C LYS A 70 8.40 -14.79 26.99
N LEU A 71 8.73 -13.57 27.42
CA LEU A 71 8.21 -12.34 26.80
C LEU A 71 8.71 -12.21 25.35
N ARG A 72 9.99 -12.44 25.10
CA ARG A 72 10.58 -12.41 23.77
C ARG A 72 9.87 -13.40 22.83
N ASP A 73 9.69 -14.64 23.26
CA ASP A 73 9.02 -15.66 22.45
C ASP A 73 7.55 -15.29 22.16
N ALA A 74 6.84 -14.75 23.16
CA ALA A 74 5.48 -14.26 22.97
C ALA A 74 5.39 -13.08 21.99
N PHE A 75 6.34 -12.14 22.05
CA PHE A 75 6.38 -11.00 21.13
C PHE A 75 6.75 -11.40 19.71
N VAL A 76 7.71 -12.30 19.54
CA VAL A 76 8.08 -12.82 18.21
C VAL A 76 6.91 -13.60 17.59
N ALA A 77 6.22 -14.44 18.37
CA ALA A 77 5.08 -15.22 17.89
C ALA A 77 3.91 -14.37 17.35
N LEU A 78 3.72 -13.13 17.82
CA LEU A 78 2.69 -12.21 17.29
C LEU A 78 2.88 -11.87 15.81
N THR A 79 4.11 -11.96 15.31
CA THR A 79 4.45 -11.59 13.92
C THR A 79 4.54 -12.80 12.99
N GLN A 80 4.56 -14.00 13.56
CA GLN A 80 4.52 -15.23 12.79
C GLN A 80 3.10 -15.53 12.30
N PRO A 81 2.96 -16.20 11.14
CA PRO A 81 1.66 -16.69 10.69
C PRO A 81 1.04 -17.52 11.81
N ARG A 82 -0.21 -17.24 12.19
CA ARG A 82 -0.91 -18.06 13.18
C ARG A 82 -0.90 -19.50 12.70
N ALA A 83 -0.41 -20.41 13.53
CA ALA A 83 -0.43 -21.84 13.25
C ALA A 83 -1.89 -22.27 12.98
N GLY A 84 -2.17 -22.69 11.75
CA GLY A 84 -3.50 -23.08 11.30
C GLY A 84 -3.52 -23.42 9.82
N GLN A 85 -4.52 -24.17 9.39
CA GLN A 85 -4.75 -24.40 7.97
C GLN A 85 -5.13 -23.09 7.27
N PRO A 86 -4.66 -22.85 6.03
CA PRO A 86 -5.10 -21.70 5.25
C PRO A 86 -6.63 -21.69 5.13
N GLY A 87 -7.25 -20.62 5.62
CA GLY A 87 -8.70 -20.44 5.59
C GLY A 87 -9.07 -19.17 4.83
N SER A 88 -10.16 -19.22 4.08
CA SER A 88 -10.77 -18.05 3.43
C SER A 88 -12.19 -17.85 3.95
N HIS A 89 -12.77 -16.69 3.71
CA HIS A 89 -14.14 -16.36 4.13
C HIS A 89 -15.08 -16.34 2.92
N ILE A 90 -16.36 -16.67 3.11
CA ILE A 90 -17.39 -16.63 2.04
C ILE A 90 -17.58 -15.23 1.39
N ARG A 91 -17.07 -14.18 2.04
CA ARG A 91 -17.10 -12.79 1.54
C ARG A 91 -15.77 -12.36 0.93
N ALA A 92 -14.73 -13.19 1.02
CA ALA A 92 -13.48 -12.94 0.33
C ALA A 92 -13.68 -13.19 -1.18
N LYS A 93 -12.92 -12.48 -2.00
CA LYS A 93 -12.94 -12.72 -3.44
C LYS A 93 -12.17 -14.00 -3.73
N GLN A 94 -12.79 -14.89 -4.50
CA GLN A 94 -12.21 -16.13 -4.98
C GLN A 94 -12.50 -16.19 -6.48
N LEU A 95 -11.49 -16.51 -7.28
CA LEU A 95 -11.53 -16.45 -8.74
C LEU A 95 -11.03 -17.78 -9.29
N TYR A 96 -11.80 -18.41 -10.16
CA TYR A 96 -11.31 -19.55 -10.93
C TYR A 96 -10.37 -19.07 -12.03
N TRP A 97 -9.23 -19.73 -12.14
CA TRP A 97 -8.22 -19.48 -13.16
C TRP A 97 -7.97 -20.77 -13.93
N LEU A 98 -8.27 -20.75 -15.22
CA LEU A 98 -8.03 -21.89 -16.09
C LEU A 98 -6.52 -22.03 -16.34
N THR A 99 -5.94 -23.16 -15.97
CA THR A 99 -4.52 -23.48 -16.18
C THR A 99 -4.30 -24.48 -17.31
N ASP A 100 -5.34 -25.20 -17.71
CA ASP A 100 -5.32 -26.12 -18.85
C ASP A 100 -6.04 -25.53 -20.09
N SER A 101 -6.13 -26.31 -21.15
CA SER A 101 -6.73 -25.98 -22.44
C SER A 101 -8.22 -26.33 -22.53
N ASP A 102 -8.71 -27.23 -21.67
CA ASP A 102 -10.11 -27.63 -21.64
C ASP A 102 -10.90 -26.88 -20.56
N ALA A 103 -11.71 -25.91 -21.00
CA ALA A 103 -12.56 -25.12 -20.11
C ALA A 103 -13.75 -25.90 -19.51
N CYS A 104 -14.04 -27.11 -20.01
CA CYS A 104 -15.14 -27.96 -19.54
C CYS A 104 -14.71 -28.94 -18.45
N ALA A 105 -13.41 -29.11 -18.21
CA ALA A 105 -12.88 -29.99 -17.18
C ALA A 105 -12.66 -29.21 -15.88
N ASP A 106 -13.40 -29.57 -14.83
CA ASP A 106 -13.29 -28.91 -13.51
C ASP A 106 -11.85 -28.97 -12.94
N GLU A 107 -11.11 -30.05 -13.23
CA GLU A 107 -9.72 -30.25 -12.80
C GLU A 107 -8.73 -29.25 -13.41
N GLY A 108 -9.10 -28.59 -14.52
CA GLY A 108 -8.28 -27.59 -15.20
C GLY A 108 -8.30 -26.20 -14.56
N TYR A 109 -9.01 -26.02 -13.43
CA TYR A 109 -9.13 -24.74 -12.75
C TYR A 109 -8.40 -24.70 -11.41
N GLU A 110 -7.65 -23.62 -11.20
CA GLU A 110 -7.10 -23.25 -9.90
C GLU A 110 -7.93 -22.13 -9.26
N LEU A 111 -8.10 -22.18 -7.94
CA LEU A 111 -8.81 -21.15 -7.19
C LEU A 111 -7.84 -20.11 -6.64
N LEU A 112 -7.88 -18.90 -7.20
CA LEU A 112 -7.09 -17.76 -6.73
C LEU A 112 -7.86 -16.96 -5.70
N ALA A 113 -7.26 -16.73 -4.54
CA ALA A 113 -7.78 -15.85 -3.49
C ALA A 113 -6.91 -14.59 -3.35
N PRO A 114 -7.14 -13.54 -4.16
CA PRO A 114 -6.33 -12.34 -4.11
C PRO A 114 -6.52 -11.60 -2.78
N LEU A 115 -5.40 -11.31 -2.12
CA LEU A 115 -5.35 -10.52 -0.89
C LEU A 115 -5.03 -9.06 -1.20
N HIS A 116 -5.52 -8.15 -0.35
CA HIS A 116 -5.23 -6.73 -0.50
C HIS A 116 -3.77 -6.43 -0.10
N ALA A 117 -2.98 -5.93 -1.05
CA ALA A 117 -1.57 -5.58 -0.85
C ALA A 117 -1.42 -4.24 -0.09
N THR A 118 -1.76 -4.24 1.21
CA THR A 118 -1.75 -3.07 2.09
C THR A 118 -0.39 -2.35 2.14
N SER A 119 0.74 -3.07 2.19
CA SER A 119 2.09 -2.48 2.19
C SER A 119 2.39 -1.71 0.91
N LEU A 120 1.96 -2.24 -0.25
CA LEU A 120 2.10 -1.56 -1.54
C LEU A 120 1.20 -0.32 -1.59
N ALA A 121 -0.06 -0.46 -1.15
CA ALA A 121 -0.99 0.67 -1.06
C ALA A 121 -0.46 1.78 -0.12
N HIS A 122 0.22 1.41 0.96
CA HIS A 122 0.86 2.34 1.88
C HIS A 122 2.04 3.08 1.24
N ALA A 123 2.93 2.38 0.54
CA ALA A 123 4.04 3.00 -0.19
C ALA A 123 3.55 4.00 -1.26
N VAL A 124 2.56 3.59 -2.06
CA VAL A 124 1.92 4.47 -3.06
C VAL A 124 1.26 5.68 -2.38
N HIS A 125 0.55 5.46 -1.27
CA HIS A 125 -0.06 6.56 -0.51
C HIS A 125 0.97 7.56 0.00
N ALA A 126 2.08 7.09 0.60
CA ALA A 126 3.14 7.96 1.11
C ALA A 126 3.75 8.82 -0.01
N GLN A 127 4.06 8.21 -1.16
CA GLN A 127 4.58 8.92 -2.33
C GLN A 127 3.59 9.97 -2.85
N LEU A 128 2.30 9.62 -2.97
CA LEU A 128 1.28 10.56 -3.42
C LEU A 128 1.06 11.71 -2.42
N GLN A 129 1.14 11.45 -1.12
CA GLN A 129 1.04 12.50 -0.11
C GLN A 129 2.20 13.50 -0.22
N GLU A 130 3.43 13.00 -0.38
CA GLU A 130 4.61 13.85 -0.58
C GLU A 130 4.47 14.71 -1.85
N TYR A 131 4.00 14.13 -2.95
CA TYR A 131 3.78 14.92 -4.16
C TYR A 131 2.60 15.89 -4.03
N ARG A 132 1.54 15.59 -3.27
CA ARG A 132 0.40 16.52 -3.17
C ARG A 132 0.64 17.65 -2.17
N PHE A 133 1.27 17.34 -1.04
CA PHE A 133 1.38 18.20 0.14
C PHE A 133 2.79 18.35 0.69
N GLY A 134 3.80 17.73 0.07
CA GLY A 134 5.21 17.94 0.41
C GLY A 134 5.67 19.35 0.01
N ASP A 135 6.64 19.86 0.76
CA ASP A 135 7.04 21.26 0.66
C ASP A 135 7.74 21.56 -0.67
N ALA A 136 8.52 20.61 -1.20
CA ALA A 136 9.16 20.74 -2.51
C ALA A 136 8.14 21.00 -3.63
N ASN A 137 7.05 20.21 -3.67
CA ASN A 137 6.04 20.40 -4.71
C ASN A 137 5.14 21.62 -4.46
N LYS A 138 4.95 22.05 -3.20
CA LYS A 138 4.28 23.34 -2.90
C LYS A 138 5.06 24.51 -3.48
N VAL A 139 6.39 24.54 -3.30
CA VAL A 139 7.25 25.60 -3.85
C VAL A 139 7.21 25.59 -5.37
N ALA A 140 7.33 24.41 -6.00
CA ALA A 140 7.23 24.27 -7.45
C ALA A 140 5.85 24.72 -8.00
N ARG A 141 4.76 24.37 -7.29
CA ARG A 141 3.39 24.80 -7.63
C ARG A 141 3.24 26.32 -7.55
N GLN A 142 3.81 26.94 -6.51
CA GLN A 142 3.76 28.39 -6.34
C GLN A 142 4.58 29.12 -7.41
N ALA A 143 5.80 28.66 -7.70
CA ALA A 143 6.62 29.22 -8.78
C ALA A 143 5.91 29.14 -10.14
N ARG A 144 5.29 28.00 -10.45
CA ARG A 144 4.46 27.83 -11.67
C ARG A 144 3.28 28.81 -11.70
N ARG A 145 2.61 29.02 -10.56
CA ARG A 145 1.49 29.97 -10.45
C ARG A 145 1.94 31.41 -10.66
N ASP A 146 3.12 31.77 -10.15
CA ASP A 146 3.68 33.12 -10.24
C ASP A 146 4.45 33.37 -11.56
N GLY A 147 4.56 32.36 -12.44
CA GLY A 147 5.33 32.45 -13.68
C GLY A 147 6.85 32.61 -13.47
N LYS A 148 7.37 32.15 -12.33
CA LYS A 148 8.79 32.24 -11.98
C LYS A 148 9.53 30.96 -12.34
N TRP A 149 10.80 31.11 -12.70
CA TRP A 149 11.70 29.98 -12.87
C TRP A 149 11.93 29.25 -11.53
N HIS A 150 12.00 27.93 -11.58
CA HIS A 150 12.26 27.04 -10.45
C HIS A 150 13.01 25.82 -10.93
N ASP A 151 14.05 25.40 -10.19
CA ASP A 151 14.94 24.31 -10.58
C ASP A 151 14.32 22.90 -10.38
N GLY A 152 13.40 22.78 -9.43
CA GLY A 152 12.74 21.50 -9.11
C GLY A 152 11.56 21.13 -10.03
N VAL A 153 11.21 19.85 -10.01
CA VAL A 153 10.12 19.27 -10.81
C VAL A 153 8.76 19.45 -10.13
N PHE A 154 7.79 19.98 -10.87
CA PHE A 154 6.39 19.98 -10.44
C PHE A 154 5.70 18.66 -10.86
N GLN A 155 5.19 17.92 -9.88
CA GLN A 155 4.49 16.66 -10.10
C GLN A 155 3.00 16.80 -9.77
N ASP A 156 2.11 16.26 -10.61
CA ASP A 156 0.67 16.26 -10.39
C ASP A 156 0.03 14.98 -10.92
N TYR A 157 -0.86 14.37 -10.13
CA TYR A 157 -1.56 13.14 -10.47
C TYR A 157 -3.04 13.46 -10.68
N GLN A 158 -3.45 13.51 -11.95
CA GLN A 158 -4.84 13.83 -12.32
C GLN A 158 -5.74 12.59 -12.29
N GLY A 159 -7.04 12.80 -12.06
CA GLY A 159 -8.04 11.74 -12.12
C GLY A 159 -7.96 10.72 -10.98
N LEU A 160 -7.31 11.04 -9.87
CA LEU A 160 -7.27 10.16 -8.70
C LEU A 160 -8.68 9.93 -8.13
N ALA A 161 -9.00 8.66 -7.84
CA ALA A 161 -10.16 8.30 -7.06
C ALA A 161 -9.75 7.94 -5.63
N VAL A 162 -10.62 8.25 -4.66
CA VAL A 162 -10.41 7.94 -3.24
C VAL A 162 -11.40 6.86 -2.83
N GLN A 163 -10.89 5.70 -2.44
CA GLN A 163 -11.66 4.64 -1.82
C GLN A 163 -11.45 4.67 -0.30
N LYS A 164 -12.54 4.74 0.46
CA LYS A 164 -12.50 4.68 1.93
C LYS A 164 -12.71 3.26 2.43
N LEU A 165 -11.77 2.75 3.22
CA LEU A 165 -11.82 1.44 3.84
C LEU A 165 -12.07 1.59 5.35
N GLY A 166 -13.14 0.96 5.86
CA GLY A 166 -13.44 0.90 7.30
C GLY A 166 -14.56 1.82 7.79
N GLY A 167 -15.23 2.53 6.87
CA GLY A 167 -16.36 3.38 7.20
C GLY A 167 -16.00 4.43 8.24
N THR A 168 -16.71 4.42 9.38
CA THR A 168 -16.47 5.33 10.51
C THR A 168 -15.39 4.84 11.49
N LYS A 169 -14.89 3.60 11.34
CA LYS A 169 -13.89 2.97 12.22
C LYS A 169 -12.76 2.31 11.42
N PRO A 170 -11.90 3.09 10.75
CA PRO A 170 -10.77 2.58 9.97
C PRO A 170 -9.77 1.76 10.79
N GLN A 171 -9.78 1.92 12.13
CA GLN A 171 -8.90 1.21 13.07
C GLN A 171 -9.10 -0.30 13.10
N ASN A 172 -10.28 -0.79 12.69
CA ASN A 172 -10.63 -2.20 12.78
C ASN A 172 -10.20 -3.03 11.56
N ILE A 173 -9.56 -2.42 10.56
CA ILE A 173 -9.11 -3.12 9.35
C ILE A 173 -7.66 -3.56 9.50
N SER A 174 -6.76 -2.59 9.66
CA SER A 174 -5.33 -2.84 9.81
C SER A 174 -4.62 -1.58 10.31
N GLN A 175 -3.38 -1.76 10.76
CA GLN A 175 -2.54 -0.70 11.28
C GLN A 175 -2.23 0.35 10.18
N LEU A 176 -1.74 -0.09 9.02
CA LEU A 176 -1.39 0.82 7.92
C LEU A 176 -2.64 1.47 7.30
N ASN A 177 -3.80 0.83 7.35
CA ASN A 177 -5.05 1.47 6.95
C ASN A 177 -5.41 2.62 7.88
N SER A 178 -5.16 2.47 9.18
CA SER A 178 -5.41 3.50 10.18
C SER A 178 -4.52 4.72 10.01
N GLU A 179 -3.22 4.51 9.74
CA GLU A 179 -2.26 5.58 9.44
C GLU A 179 -2.67 6.37 8.21
N ARG A 180 -3.24 5.70 7.20
CA ARG A 180 -3.82 6.35 6.01
C ARG A 180 -5.18 6.99 6.26
N GLY A 181 -5.73 6.93 7.47
CA GLY A 181 -7.10 7.39 7.76
C GLY A 181 -8.18 6.66 6.97
N GLY A 182 -7.92 5.41 6.57
CA GLY A 182 -8.77 4.62 5.70
C GLY A 182 -8.75 5.03 4.23
N VAL A 183 -7.86 5.95 3.83
CA VAL A 183 -7.76 6.46 2.45
C VAL A 183 -6.91 5.53 1.60
N ASN A 184 -7.51 5.02 0.53
CA ASN A 184 -6.82 4.31 -0.52
C ASN A 184 -6.93 5.10 -1.83
N TYR A 185 -5.80 5.56 -2.37
CA TYR A 185 -5.77 6.25 -3.65
C TYR A 185 -5.74 5.26 -4.80
N LEU A 186 -6.60 5.47 -5.79
CA LEU A 186 -6.62 4.70 -7.03
C LEU A 186 -6.15 5.59 -8.18
N LEU A 187 -5.18 5.08 -8.94
CA LEU A 187 -4.65 5.75 -10.13
C LEU A 187 -5.65 5.65 -11.28
N ALA A 188 -5.73 6.70 -12.10
CA ALA A 188 -6.59 6.72 -13.27
C ALA A 188 -6.09 5.72 -14.32
N SER A 189 -6.86 4.66 -14.56
CA SER A 189 -6.70 3.76 -15.71
C SER A 189 -7.94 3.88 -16.59
N LEU A 190 -8.08 5.06 -17.19
CA LEU A 190 -9.22 5.41 -18.04
C LEU A 190 -8.80 5.34 -19.51
N PRO A 191 -9.62 4.78 -20.40
CA PRO A 191 -9.36 4.83 -21.83
C PRO A 191 -9.41 6.29 -22.32
N PRO A 192 -8.72 6.63 -23.42
CA PRO A 192 -8.84 7.95 -24.03
C PRO A 192 -10.29 8.18 -24.47
N VAL A 193 -10.93 9.20 -23.90
CA VAL A 193 -12.30 9.56 -24.29
C VAL A 193 -12.21 10.53 -25.45
N TRP A 194 -12.53 10.06 -26.66
CA TRP A 194 -12.70 10.94 -27.81
C TRP A 194 -13.94 11.82 -27.57
N ARG A 195 -13.71 13.11 -27.30
CA ARG A 195 -14.81 14.09 -27.23
C ARG A 195 -15.07 14.57 -28.65
N PRO A 196 -16.14 14.12 -29.33
CA PRO A 196 -16.47 14.65 -30.64
C PRO A 196 -16.68 16.15 -30.49
N SER A 197 -15.91 16.92 -31.25
CA SER A 197 -16.06 18.36 -31.27
C SER A 197 -17.48 18.69 -31.70
N LYS A 198 -18.21 19.49 -30.90
CA LYS A 198 -19.46 20.11 -31.36
C LYS A 198 -19.20 21.09 -32.50
N LEU A 199 -17.97 21.59 -32.65
CA LEU A 199 -17.52 22.27 -33.85
C LEU A 199 -17.40 21.22 -34.95
N ARG A 200 -18.48 21.07 -35.71
CA ARG A 200 -18.37 20.53 -37.07
C ARG A 200 -17.32 21.37 -37.79
N LEU A 201 -16.44 20.72 -38.54
CA LEU A 201 -15.60 21.39 -39.53
C LEU A 201 -16.49 22.37 -40.33
N PRO A 202 -15.94 23.50 -40.82
CA PRO A 202 -16.68 24.47 -41.63
C PRO A 202 -17.04 23.91 -43.01
N VAL A 203 -17.60 22.70 -43.07
CA VAL A 203 -18.32 22.17 -44.21
C VAL A 203 -19.53 23.08 -44.34
N HIS A 204 -19.49 23.98 -45.33
CA HIS A 204 -20.46 25.05 -45.62
C HIS A 204 -20.32 26.40 -44.86
N ALA A 205 -19.22 26.68 -44.15
CA ALA A 205 -18.99 28.05 -43.64
C ALA A 205 -18.22 28.88 -44.68
N ARG A 206 -18.55 30.18 -44.79
CA ARG A 206 -17.85 31.11 -45.71
C ARG A 206 -16.46 31.50 -45.23
N SER A 207 -16.20 31.45 -43.92
CA SER A 207 -14.92 31.76 -43.32
C SER A 207 -14.65 30.87 -42.11
N VAL A 208 -13.37 30.54 -41.91
CA VAL A 208 -12.89 29.74 -40.78
C VAL A 208 -12.89 30.55 -39.47
N PHE A 209 -12.89 31.88 -39.56
CA PHE A 209 -12.84 32.78 -38.39
C PHE A 209 -14.22 33.15 -37.83
N GLU A 210 -15.32 32.81 -38.50
CA GLU A 210 -16.69 33.18 -38.06
C GLU A 210 -17.23 32.28 -36.93
N LYS A 211 -16.56 31.15 -36.62
CA LYS A 211 -16.99 30.20 -35.58
C LYS A 211 -15.87 29.84 -34.58
N LEU A 212 -14.82 30.65 -34.50
CA LEU A 212 -13.82 30.56 -33.44
C LEU A 212 -14.30 31.33 -32.20
#